data_AF-A0A6I5C7Z5-F1
#
_entry.id   AF-A0A6I5C7Z5-F1
#
_cell.length_a   1.000
_cell.length_b   1.000
_cell.length_c   1.000
_cell.angle_alpha   90.00
_cell.angle_beta   90.00
_cell.angle_gamma   90.00
#
_symmetry.space_group_name_H-M   'P 1'
#
loop_
_entity.id
_entity.type
_entity.pdbx_description
1 polymer ?
#
loop_
_entity_poly.entity_id
_entity_poly.type
_entity_poly.pdbx_seq_one_letter_code
_entity_poly.pdbx_strand_id
1 'polypeptide(L)'
;VPCARAAVAAGATWLGTATPEEALALRAAGLPPEQVRVMCWLWTPGGPWREAVEADVDMSVSGLWAMAEVREAARAAGRPARVQLKADTGLGRN
;
A
#
# COMPACT_ATOMS: atom_id res chain seq x y z
N VAL A 1 -7.10 1.61 14.02
CA VAL A 1 -7.96 0.42 13.72
C VAL A 1 -9.45 0.67 13.90
N PRO A 2 -9.96 1.20 15.03
CA PRO A 2 -11.42 1.34 15.23
C PRO A 2 -12.13 2.14 14.14
N CYS A 3 -11.58 3.29 13.74
CA CYS A 3 -12.14 4.11 12.66
C CYS A 3 -12.14 3.39 11.30
N ALA A 4 -11.09 2.62 11.00
CA ALA A 4 -11.02 1.84 9.77
C ALA A 4 -12.15 0.79 9.71
N ARG A 5 -12.39 0.06 10.80
CA ARG A 5 -13.51 -0.90 10.87
C ARG A 5 -14.85 -0.22 10.75
N ALA A 6 -15.05 0.91 11.43
CA ALA A 6 -16.29 1.67 11.35
C ALA A 6 -16.56 2.16 9.93
N ALA A 7 -15.54 2.69 9.25
CA ALA A 7 -15.66 3.13 7.86
C ALA A 7 -16.01 1.97 6.91
N VAL A 8 -15.35 0.82 7.06
CA VAL A 8 -15.65 -0.38 6.26
C VAL A 8 -17.07 -0.89 6.52
N ALA A 9 -17.50 -0.94 7.78
CA ALA A 9 -18.88 -1.30 8.13
C ALA A 9 -19.91 -0.30 7.56
N ALA A 10 -19.52 0.96 7.42
CA ALA A 10 -20.30 2.01 6.76
C ALA A 10 -20.20 2.01 5.22
N GLY A 11 -19.49 1.05 4.62
CA GLY A 11 -19.43 0.83 3.17
C GLY A 11 -18.17 1.33 2.48
N ALA A 12 -17.15 1.79 3.20
CA ALA A 12 -15.85 2.11 2.59
C ALA A 12 -15.18 0.85 2.03
N THR A 13 -14.88 0.85 0.73
CA THR A 13 -14.22 -0.26 0.04
C THR A 13 -12.70 -0.08 -0.10
N TRP A 14 -12.20 1.09 0.28
CA TRP A 14 -10.78 1.46 0.31
C TRP A 14 -10.41 2.13 1.62
N LEU A 15 -9.18 1.87 2.08
CA LEU A 15 -8.52 2.56 3.16
C LEU A 15 -7.16 3.07 2.68
N GLY A 16 -6.84 4.32 3.01
CA GLY A 16 -5.56 4.95 2.70
C GLY A 16 -4.76 5.22 3.96
N THR A 17 -3.48 4.87 3.96
CA THR A 17 -2.51 5.20 5.03
C THR A 17 -1.30 5.90 4.43
N ALA A 18 -0.55 6.65 5.24
CA ALA A 18 0.65 7.28 4.73
C ALA A 18 1.73 6.22 4.54
N THR A 19 2.12 5.53 5.62
CA THR A 19 3.28 4.64 5.62
C THR A 19 2.88 3.18 5.41
N PRO A 20 3.81 2.30 4.98
CA PRO A 20 3.53 0.88 4.88
C PRO A 20 3.29 0.21 6.23
N GLU A 21 3.90 0.67 7.32
CA GLU A 21 3.69 0.11 8.67
C GLU A 21 2.23 0.26 9.10
N GLU A 22 1.61 1.40 8.80
CA GLU A 22 0.19 1.63 9.06
C GLU A 22 -0.71 0.69 8.24
N ALA A 23 -0.39 0.48 6.96
CA ALA A 23 -1.12 -0.43 6.08
C ALA A 23 -1.01 -1.88 6.57
N LEU A 24 0.20 -2.30 6.94
CA LEU A 24 0.48 -3.63 7.50
C LEU A 24 -0.23 -3.80 8.85
N ALA A 25 -0.30 -2.77 9.68
CA ALA A 25 -1.06 -2.81 10.94
C ALA A 25 -2.57 -3.02 10.70
N LEU A 26 -3.14 -2.43 9.64
CA LEU A 26 -4.54 -2.70 9.26
C LEU A 26 -4.74 -4.17 8.82
N ARG A 27 -3.80 -4.71 8.02
CA ARG A 27 -3.83 -6.13 7.61
C ARG A 27 -3.70 -7.07 8.81
N ALA A 28 -2.74 -6.83 9.69
CA ALA A 28 -2.54 -7.58 10.93
C ALA A 28 -3.76 -7.50 11.87
N ALA A 29 -4.52 -6.41 11.82
CA ALA A 29 -5.78 -6.27 12.54
C ALA A 29 -6.94 -7.06 11.92
N GLY A 30 -6.75 -7.88 10.88
CA GLY A 30 -7.84 -8.66 10.29
C GLY A 30 -8.81 -7.82 9.47
N LEU A 31 -8.27 -6.92 8.64
CA LEU A 31 -8.97 -6.29 7.52
C LEU A 31 -8.41 -6.90 6.22
N PRO A 32 -8.91 -8.08 5.80
CA PRO A 32 -8.28 -8.83 4.74
C PRO A 32 -8.61 -8.27 3.34
N PRO A 33 -7.84 -8.64 2.29
CA PRO A 33 -7.95 -8.03 0.96
C PRO A 33 -9.33 -8.20 0.30
N GLU A 34 -10.04 -9.28 0.59
CA GLU A 34 -11.40 -9.56 0.10
C GLU A 34 -12.45 -8.63 0.70
N GLN A 35 -12.18 -8.06 1.88
CA GLN A 35 -13.09 -7.14 2.54
C GLN A 35 -12.85 -5.70 2.10
N VAL A 36 -11.57 -5.29 2.01
CA VAL A 36 -11.20 -3.89 1.77
C VAL A 36 -9.84 -3.77 1.10
N ARG A 37 -9.72 -2.86 0.13
CA ARG A 37 -8.45 -2.47 -0.46
C ARG A 37 -7.70 -1.54 0.50
N VAL A 38 -6.40 -1.77 0.71
CA VAL A 38 -5.55 -0.91 1.55
C VAL A 38 -4.45 -0.34 0.68
N MET A 39 -4.27 0.97 0.71
CA MET A 39 -3.29 1.70 -0.08
C MET A 39 -2.38 2.55 0.79
N CYS A 40 -1.08 2.59 0.51
CA CYS A 40 -0.14 3.52 1.14
C CYS A 40 0.80 4.21 0.15
N TRP A 41 1.30 5.40 0.51
CA TRP A 41 1.97 6.29 -0.46
C TRP A 41 3.28 6.93 -0.02
N LEU A 42 3.68 6.80 1.24
CA LEU A 42 4.90 7.39 1.77
C LEU A 42 5.94 6.29 1.94
N TRP A 43 6.74 6.11 0.89
CA TRP A 43 7.78 5.10 0.79
C TRP A 43 9.16 5.73 0.85
N THR A 44 10.11 5.00 1.42
CA THR A 44 11.54 5.32 1.39
C THR A 44 12.33 4.11 0.87
N PRO A 45 13.54 4.30 0.33
CA PRO A 45 14.41 3.19 -0.07
C PRO A 45 14.61 2.18 1.06
N GLY A 46 14.51 0.90 0.73
CA GLY A 46 14.65 -0.20 1.71
C GLY A 46 13.43 -0.41 2.61
N GLY A 47 12.28 0.20 2.30
CA GLY A 47 11.02 -0.07 2.98
C GLY A 47 10.54 -1.52 2.83
N PRO A 48 9.49 -1.92 3.56
CA PRO A 48 8.98 -3.30 3.60
C PRO A 48 8.14 -3.64 2.36
N TRP A 49 8.72 -3.49 1.17
CA TRP A 49 8.03 -3.69 -0.11
C TRP A 49 7.52 -5.12 -0.27
N ARG A 50 8.31 -6.10 0.15
CA ARG A 50 7.97 -7.52 0.03
C ARG A 50 6.76 -7.85 0.89
N GLU A 51 6.78 -7.40 2.14
CA GLU A 51 5.70 -7.58 3.10
C GLU A 51 4.41 -6.93 2.61
N ALA A 52 4.49 -5.73 2.03
CA ALA A 52 3.34 -5.06 1.43
C ALA A 52 2.78 -5.81 0.20
N VAL A 53 3.64 -6.40 -0.64
CA VAL A 53 3.20 -7.28 -1.74
C VAL A 53 2.52 -8.53 -1.20
N GLU A 54 3.12 -9.21 -0.22
CA GLU A 54 2.57 -10.42 0.40
C GLU A 54 1.22 -10.15 1.07
N ALA A 55 1.07 -8.97 1.69
CA ALA A 55 -0.16 -8.50 2.35
C ALA A 55 -1.21 -7.88 1.40
N ASP A 56 -0.98 -7.92 0.08
CA ASP A 56 -1.86 -7.39 -0.95
C ASP A 56 -2.24 -5.91 -0.73
N VAL A 57 -1.23 -5.08 -0.44
CA VAL A 57 -1.34 -3.63 -0.30
C VAL A 57 -1.12 -2.95 -1.66
N ASP A 58 -1.95 -1.96 -1.97
CA ASP A 58 -1.75 -1.04 -3.09
C ASP A 58 -0.67 -0.02 -2.75
N MET A 59 0.36 0.10 -3.59
CA MET A 59 1.53 0.92 -3.29
C MET A 59 1.66 2.07 -4.28
N SER A 60 1.75 3.30 -3.79
CA SER A 60 2.08 4.45 -4.64
C SER A 60 3.52 4.36 -5.11
N VAL A 61 3.76 4.66 -6.38
CA VAL A 61 5.10 4.81 -6.95
C VAL A 61 5.17 6.15 -7.70
N SER A 62 6.05 7.04 -7.25
CA SER A 62 6.33 8.35 -7.89
C SER A 62 7.74 8.46 -8.49
N GLY A 63 8.57 7.42 -8.38
CA GLY A 63 9.96 7.47 -8.84
C GLY A 63 10.51 6.11 -9.27
N LEU A 64 11.52 6.14 -10.13
CA LEU A 64 12.12 4.92 -10.70
C LEU A 64 12.80 4.04 -9.65
N TRP A 65 13.33 4.62 -8.58
CA TRP A 65 13.92 3.85 -7.47
C TRP A 65 12.87 2.94 -6.82
N ALA A 66 11.67 3.47 -6.55
CA ALA A 66 10.57 2.73 -5.95
C ALA A 66 10.02 1.68 -6.92
N MET A 67 9.95 2.01 -8.22
CA MET A 67 9.57 1.03 -9.25
C MET A 67 10.56 -0.15 -9.32
N ALA A 68 11.86 0.10 -9.16
CA ALA A 68 12.86 -0.96 -9.12
C ALA A 68 12.66 -1.84 -7.88
N GLU A 69 12.52 -1.24 -6.70
CA GLU A 69 12.36 -1.98 -5.44
C GLU A 69 11.07 -2.81 -5.41
N VAL A 70 9.93 -2.25 -5.82
CA VAL A 70 8.66 -3.00 -5.86
C VAL A 70 8.68 -4.17 -6.84
N ARG A 71 9.40 -4.04 -7.97
CA ARG A 71 9.58 -5.13 -8.94
C ARG A 71 10.41 -6.27 -8.35
N GLU A 72 11.52 -5.96 -7.68
CA GLU A 72 12.35 -6.96 -7.02
C GLU A 72 11.58 -7.65 -5.87
N ALA A 73 10.82 -6.88 -5.09
CA ALA A 73 9.95 -7.40 -4.05
C ALA A 73 8.86 -8.34 -4.60
N ALA A 74 8.21 -7.97 -5.71
CA ALA A 74 7.21 -8.81 -6.37
C ALA A 74 7.82 -10.14 -6.86
N ARG A 75 9.02 -10.09 -7.44
CA ARG A 75 9.76 -11.29 -7.85
C ARG A 75 10.08 -12.17 -6.65
N ALA A 76 10.60 -11.59 -5.56
CA ALA A 76 10.94 -12.31 -4.34
C ALA A 76 9.72 -12.93 -3.64
N ALA A 77 8.57 -12.26 -3.68
CA ALA A 77 7.31 -12.76 -3.13
C ALA A 77 6.61 -13.79 -4.04
N GLY A 78 7.07 -13.97 -5.28
CA GLY A 78 6.45 -14.88 -6.24
C GLY A 78 5.04 -14.48 -6.67
N ARG A 79 4.66 -13.20 -6.51
CA ARG A 79 3.32 -12.69 -6.85
C ARG A 79 3.39 -11.25 -7.37
N PRO A 80 2.45 -10.83 -8.25
CA PRO A 80 2.43 -9.47 -8.77
C PRO A 80 2.14 -8.45 -7.66
N ALA A 81 2.87 -7.33 -7.70
CA ALA A 81 2.55 -6.14 -6.92
C ALA A 81 1.37 -5.38 -7.52
N ARG A 82 0.58 -4.69 -6.67
CA ARG A 82 -0.46 -3.74 -7.11
C ARG A 82 0.08 -2.32 -6.91
N VAL A 83 0.34 -1.64 -8.02
CA VAL A 83 0.99 -0.32 -8.04
C VAL A 83 0.01 0.75 -8.51
N GLN A 84 0.04 1.91 -7.85
CA GLN A 84 -0.65 3.14 -8.23
C GLN A 84 0.40 4.18 -8.64
N LEU A 85 0.43 4.57 -9.92
CA LEU A 85 1.34 5.63 -10.36
C LEU A 85 0.80 6.99 -9.92
N LYS A 86 1.63 7.77 -9.26
CA LYS A 86 1.25 9.09 -8.79
C LYS A 86 1.87 10.16 -9.68
N ALA A 87 1.01 10.97 -10.28
CA ALA A 87 1.41 12.10 -11.10
C ALA A 87 1.43 13.37 -10.24
N ASP A 88 2.54 14.12 -10.29
CA ASP A 88 2.55 15.50 -9.81
C ASP A 88 1.93 16.39 -10.90
N THR A 89 0.73 16.90 -10.60
CA THR A 89 -0.03 17.77 -11.49
C THR A 89 0.05 19.25 -11.09
N GLY A 90 0.93 19.60 -10.14
CA GLY A 90 1.17 20.98 -9.71
C GLY A 90 1.27 21.18 -8.19
N LEU A 91 1.25 20.11 -7.38
CA LEU A 91 1.42 20.23 -5.93
C LEU A 91 2.89 20.41 -5.54
N GLY A 92 3.84 19.98 -6.39
CA GLY A 92 5.27 20.03 -6.08
C GLY A 92 5.63 19.04 -4.97
N ARG A 93 4.91 17.91 -4.91
CA ARG A 93 5.06 16.89 -3.86
C ARG A 93 4.94 15.49 -4.43
N ASN A 94 5.75 14.60 -3.85
CA ASN A 94 5.76 13.14 -3.96
C ASN A 94 5.59 12.61 -5.38
#